data_AF-A0A7C4CQ39-F1
#
_entry.id   AF-A0A7C4CQ39-F1
#
_cell.length_a   1.000
_cell.length_b   1.000
_cell.length_c   1.000
_cell.angle_alpha   90.00
_cell.angle_beta   90.00
_cell.angle_gamma   90.00
#
_symmetry.space_group_name_H-M   'P 1'
#
loop_
_entity.id
_entity.type
_entity.pdbx_description
1 polymer ?
#
loop_
_entity_poly.entity_id
_entity_poly.type
_entity_poly.pdbx_seq_one_letter_code
_entity_poly.pdbx_strand_id
1 'polypeptide(L)'
;MQNFEQILKRCKSEYSHILSLKGKNAPRIVFILCWLAAKGEQSCWDLALEYIKTFKAREYAEWCKDPHAKAIIYHERQKENSALYRSLDLLMRKNYVEKNGSKYSLTIKGFLLAWILDPETLRNRIPELLEKSDNEIQASLERIHFPVIPKSEALSGFRRFLKNLYEYPLARKMFKSIAEASLQHILRDYKINIDEISEKELINLFNDEIIKLLRKYLKKQGQSFG
;
A
#
# COMPACT_ATOMS: atom_id res chain seq x y z
N MET A 1 -2.37 10.06 9.64
CA MET A 1 -1.34 9.01 9.46
C MET A 1 -0.22 9.29 10.46
N GLN A 2 -0.21 8.59 11.60
CA GLN A 2 0.55 9.03 12.80
C GLN A 2 2.07 8.74 12.77
N ASN A 3 2.62 8.06 11.77
CA ASN A 3 4.05 7.69 11.72
C ASN A 3 4.76 8.01 10.39
N PHE A 4 4.25 8.95 9.59
CA PHE A 4 4.72 9.13 8.23
C PHE A 4 6.22 9.49 8.11
N GLU A 5 6.73 10.33 9.01
CA GLU A 5 8.15 10.70 9.02
C GLU A 5 9.07 9.49 9.28
N GLN A 6 8.65 8.58 10.16
CA GLN A 6 9.38 7.34 10.42
C GLN A 6 9.38 6.43 9.18
N ILE A 7 8.25 6.33 8.48
CA ILE A 7 8.15 5.57 7.22
C ILE A 7 9.10 6.17 6.18
N LEU A 8 9.13 7.50 6.02
CA LEU A 8 10.05 8.15 5.08
C LEU A 8 11.52 7.94 5.45
N LYS A 9 11.86 8.00 6.73
CA LYS A 9 13.23 7.75 7.21
C LYS A 9 13.66 6.33 6.84
N ARG A 10 12.80 5.34 7.09
CA ARG A 10 13.02 3.94 6.71
C ARG A 10 13.14 3.77 5.20
N CYS A 11 12.31 4.44 4.39
CA CYS A 11 12.44 4.39 2.93
C CYS A 11 13.81 4.85 2.45
N LYS A 12 14.35 5.91 3.02
CA LYS A 12 15.68 6.42 2.67
C LYS A 12 16.81 5.46 3.08
N SER A 13 16.72 4.83 4.24
CA SER A 13 17.80 3.99 4.78
C SER A 13 17.74 2.52 4.33
N GLU A 14 16.54 1.95 4.24
CA GLU A 14 16.30 0.51 4.06
C GLU A 14 15.85 0.16 2.63
N TYR A 15 15.20 1.08 1.91
CA TYR A 15 14.62 0.82 0.57
C TYR A 15 15.21 1.69 -0.54
N SER A 16 16.46 2.14 -0.37
CA SER A 16 17.14 2.96 -1.36
C SER A 16 17.34 2.27 -2.73
N HIS A 17 17.16 0.95 -2.79
CA HIS A 17 17.18 0.13 -4.01
C HIS A 17 15.84 0.10 -4.77
N ILE A 18 14.72 0.46 -4.13
CA ILE A 18 13.42 0.60 -4.79
C ILE A 18 13.36 2.00 -5.41
N LEU A 19 13.45 2.08 -6.73
CA LEU A 19 13.61 3.36 -7.45
C LEU A 19 12.41 4.29 -7.25
N SER A 20 11.20 3.73 -7.23
CA SER A 20 9.97 4.47 -6.93
C SER A 20 9.93 5.10 -5.53
N LEU A 21 10.74 4.61 -4.58
CA LEU A 21 10.82 5.14 -3.22
C LEU A 21 12.04 6.03 -2.96
N LYS A 22 12.77 6.44 -4.01
CA LYS A 22 13.99 7.24 -3.92
C LYS A 22 13.75 8.72 -4.26
N GLY A 23 14.56 9.59 -3.65
CA GLY A 23 14.68 11.00 -4.03
C GLY A 23 13.49 11.88 -3.62
N LYS A 24 13.32 13.00 -4.32
CA LYS A 24 12.36 14.07 -3.94
C LYS A 24 10.89 13.66 -4.11
N ASN A 25 10.60 12.60 -4.85
CA ASN A 25 9.24 12.12 -5.10
C ASN A 25 8.75 11.08 -4.08
N ALA A 26 9.68 10.47 -3.32
CA ALA A 26 9.35 9.43 -2.34
C ALA A 26 8.24 9.84 -1.36
N PRO A 27 8.22 11.07 -0.79
CA PRO A 27 7.14 11.48 0.10
C PRO A 27 5.75 11.42 -0.53
N ARG A 28 5.63 11.82 -1.80
CA ARG A 28 4.34 11.77 -2.51
C ARG A 28 3.92 10.33 -2.80
N ILE A 29 4.86 9.49 -3.20
CA ILE A 29 4.59 8.08 -3.52
C ILE A 29 4.17 7.31 -2.27
N VAL A 30 4.91 7.43 -1.18
CA VAL A 30 4.56 6.79 0.10
C VAL A 30 3.20 7.29 0.58
N PHE A 31 2.93 8.60 0.46
CA PHE A 31 1.62 9.15 0.81
C PHE A 31 0.50 8.53 -0.03
N ILE A 32 0.63 8.50 -1.36
CA ILE A 32 -0.39 7.92 -2.25
C ILE A 32 -0.66 6.46 -1.87
N LEU A 33 0.40 5.65 -1.73
CA LEU A 33 0.26 4.23 -1.43
C LEU A 33 -0.45 4.00 -0.10
N CYS A 34 0.03 4.62 0.98
CA CYS A 34 -0.56 4.47 2.31
C CYS A 34 -1.99 5.04 2.36
N TRP A 35 -2.25 6.16 1.68
CA TRP A 35 -3.57 6.80 1.69
C TRP A 35 -4.61 5.98 0.93
N LEU A 36 -4.29 5.49 -0.27
CA LEU A 36 -5.18 4.63 -1.04
C LEU A 36 -5.42 3.29 -0.33
N ALA A 37 -4.43 2.74 0.36
CA ALA A 37 -4.62 1.58 1.24
C ALA A 37 -5.61 1.89 2.38
N ALA A 38 -5.47 3.06 3.02
CA ALA A 38 -6.31 3.48 4.14
C ALA A 38 -7.73 3.84 3.73
N LYS A 39 -7.92 4.49 2.57
CA LYS A 39 -9.19 5.13 2.17
C LYS A 39 -9.85 4.51 0.94
N GLY A 40 -9.15 3.63 0.23
CA GLY A 40 -9.64 3.03 -1.01
C GLY A 40 -9.45 3.99 -2.18
N GLU A 41 -10.27 3.81 -3.21
CA GLU A 41 -10.21 4.58 -4.45
C GLU A 41 -10.41 6.09 -4.20
N GLN A 42 -9.55 6.94 -4.78
CA GLN A 42 -9.60 8.41 -4.63
C GLN A 42 -9.27 9.14 -5.94
N SER A 43 -9.80 10.35 -6.11
CA SER A 43 -9.35 11.22 -7.21
C SER A 43 -7.99 11.86 -6.89
N CYS A 44 -7.22 12.24 -7.91
CA CYS A 44 -5.98 13.00 -7.72
C CYS A 44 -6.25 14.35 -7.01
N TRP A 45 -7.41 14.94 -7.28
CA TRP A 45 -7.84 16.17 -6.63
C TRP A 45 -8.00 15.97 -5.13
N ASP A 46 -8.65 14.89 -4.69
CA ASP A 46 -8.85 14.58 -3.26
C ASP A 46 -7.53 14.22 -2.57
N LEU A 47 -6.68 13.43 -3.24
CA LEU A 47 -5.33 13.15 -2.76
C LEU A 47 -4.52 14.43 -2.52
N ALA A 48 -4.64 15.44 -3.40
CA ALA A 48 -3.94 16.71 -3.24
C ALA A 48 -4.38 17.49 -2.00
N LEU A 49 -5.69 17.51 -1.71
CA LEU A 49 -6.19 18.17 -0.51
C LEU A 49 -5.69 17.47 0.76
N GLU A 50 -5.73 16.14 0.78
CA GLU A 50 -5.29 15.35 1.93
C GLU A 50 -3.77 15.42 2.12
N TYR A 51 -3.01 15.52 1.04
CA TYR A 51 -1.58 15.78 1.09
C TYR A 51 -1.28 17.13 1.77
N ILE A 52 -2.00 18.19 1.39
CA ILE A 52 -1.85 19.51 2.01
C ILE A 52 -2.20 19.46 3.50
N LYS A 53 -3.33 18.84 3.86
CA LYS A 53 -3.72 18.66 5.27
C LYS A 53 -2.68 17.89 6.08
N THR A 54 -1.93 17.00 5.44
CA THR A 54 -0.92 16.18 6.10
C THR A 54 0.42 16.91 6.25
N PHE A 55 0.92 17.54 5.17
CA PHE A 55 2.29 18.10 5.14
C PHE A 55 2.36 19.61 5.35
N LYS A 56 1.24 20.32 5.19
CA LYS A 56 1.10 21.76 5.44
C LYS A 56 0.01 21.98 6.48
N ALA A 57 -0.07 21.10 7.49
CA ALA A 57 -1.18 21.05 8.44
C ALA A 57 -1.34 22.38 9.20
N ARG A 58 -0.23 23.03 9.55
CA ARG A 58 -0.22 24.31 10.25
C ARG A 58 -0.77 25.42 9.36
N GLU A 59 -0.23 25.55 8.15
CA GLU A 59 -0.65 26.55 7.18
C GLU A 59 -2.10 26.33 6.77
N TYR A 60 -2.51 25.09 6.54
CA TYR A 60 -3.89 24.72 6.24
C TYR A 60 -4.84 25.13 7.37
N ALA A 61 -4.47 24.88 8.64
CA ALA A 61 -5.26 25.29 9.78
C ALA A 61 -5.36 26.82 9.93
N GLU A 62 -4.29 27.55 9.58
CA GLU A 62 -4.29 29.01 9.54
C GLU A 62 -5.19 29.54 8.42
N TRP A 63 -5.11 28.97 7.21
CA TRP A 63 -5.98 29.33 6.08
C TRP A 63 -7.46 29.07 6.40
N CYS A 64 -7.81 27.97 7.04
CA CYS A 64 -9.20 27.67 7.38
C CYS A 64 -9.84 28.67 8.36
N LYS A 65 -9.05 29.46 9.09
CA LYS A 65 -9.57 30.52 9.98
C LYS A 65 -9.96 31.78 9.22
N ASP A 66 -9.43 31.98 8.01
CA ASP A 66 -9.71 33.13 7.17
C ASP A 66 -10.81 32.79 6.14
N PRO A 67 -11.99 33.44 6.21
CA PRO A 67 -13.09 33.25 5.26
C PRO A 67 -12.72 33.47 3.79
N HIS A 68 -11.64 34.22 3.52
CA HIS A 68 -11.16 34.56 2.19
C HIS A 68 -10.05 33.63 1.67
N ALA A 69 -9.51 32.73 2.50
CA ALA A 69 -8.41 31.84 2.11
C ALA A 69 -8.83 30.69 1.18
N LYS A 70 -10.09 30.63 0.73
CA LYS A 70 -10.57 29.65 -0.27
C LYS A 70 -9.71 29.67 -1.53
N ALA A 71 -9.31 30.86 -1.99
CA ALA A 71 -8.44 31.01 -3.15
C ALA A 71 -7.04 30.42 -2.92
N ILE A 72 -6.47 30.65 -1.74
CA ILE A 72 -5.15 30.12 -1.34
C ILE A 72 -5.18 28.59 -1.35
N ILE A 73 -6.18 28.00 -0.68
CA ILE A 73 -6.35 26.53 -0.63
C ILE A 73 -6.52 25.94 -2.03
N TYR A 74 -7.32 26.59 -2.89
CA TYR A 74 -7.52 26.13 -4.27
C TYR A 74 -6.21 26.12 -5.07
N HIS A 75 -5.44 27.21 -5.02
CA HIS A 75 -4.16 27.30 -5.75
C HIS A 75 -3.12 26.33 -5.24
N GLU A 76 -3.02 26.15 -3.91
CA GLU A 76 -2.12 25.17 -3.33
C GLU A 76 -2.52 23.74 -3.72
N ARG A 77 -3.83 23.43 -3.72
CA ARG A 77 -4.35 22.15 -4.20
C ARG A 77 -4.04 21.92 -5.67
N GLN A 78 -4.17 22.93 -6.50
CA GLN A 78 -3.83 22.84 -7.93
C GLN A 78 -2.35 22.50 -8.14
N LYS A 79 -1.44 23.16 -7.41
CA LYS A 79 0.00 22.87 -7.45
C LYS A 79 0.30 21.43 -7.03
N GLU A 80 -0.24 20.98 -5.90
CA GLU A 80 0.00 19.61 -5.44
C GLU A 80 -0.67 18.56 -6.32
N ASN A 81 -1.84 18.86 -6.92
CA ASN A 81 -2.51 17.98 -7.87
C ASN A 81 -1.61 17.69 -9.08
N SER A 82 -0.97 18.71 -9.67
CA SER A 82 -0.02 18.51 -10.78
C SER A 82 1.21 17.69 -10.38
N ALA A 83 1.70 17.85 -9.15
CA ALA A 83 2.82 17.06 -8.65
C ALA A 83 2.43 15.60 -8.37
N LEU A 84 1.29 15.37 -7.73
CA LEU A 84 0.76 14.03 -7.46
C LEU A 84 0.37 13.29 -8.73
N TYR A 85 -0.14 13.98 -9.75
CA TYR A 85 -0.45 13.36 -11.04
C TYR A 85 0.77 12.69 -11.66
N ARG A 86 1.94 13.35 -11.59
CA ARG A 86 3.21 12.77 -12.07
C ARG A 86 3.65 11.55 -11.25
N SER A 87 3.43 11.58 -9.94
CA SER A 87 3.67 10.42 -9.08
C SER A 87 2.71 9.26 -9.38
N LEU A 88 1.43 9.55 -9.64
CA LEU A 88 0.42 8.56 -10.01
C LEU A 88 0.74 7.93 -11.37
N ASP A 89 1.15 8.72 -12.37
CA ASP A 89 1.59 8.20 -13.68
C ASP A 89 2.78 7.24 -13.54
N LEU A 90 3.77 7.58 -12.70
CA LEU A 90 4.87 6.67 -12.39
C LEU A 90 4.37 5.38 -11.72
N LEU A 91 3.49 5.49 -10.73
CA LEU A 91 2.94 4.32 -10.03
C LEU A 91 2.10 3.44 -10.95
N MET A 92 1.41 4.02 -11.93
CA MET A 92 0.68 3.28 -12.96
C MET A 92 1.62 2.51 -13.88
N ARG A 93 2.68 3.14 -14.40
CA ARG A 93 3.68 2.47 -15.24
C ARG A 93 4.39 1.32 -14.52
N LYS A 94 4.49 1.41 -13.19
CA LYS A 94 5.08 0.37 -12.33
C LYS A 94 4.07 -0.65 -11.80
N ASN A 95 2.81 -0.54 -12.22
CA ASN A 95 1.71 -1.42 -11.81
C ASN A 95 1.51 -1.47 -10.30
N TYR A 96 1.66 -0.33 -9.60
CA TYR A 96 1.26 -0.20 -8.20
C TYR A 96 -0.15 0.39 -8.07
N VAL A 97 -0.51 1.26 -9.00
CA VAL A 97 -1.79 1.96 -9.04
C VAL A 97 -2.42 1.75 -10.40
N GLU A 98 -3.73 1.70 -10.46
CA GLU A 98 -4.48 1.77 -11.71
C GLU A 98 -5.43 2.98 -11.69
N LYS A 99 -5.99 3.31 -12.85
CA LYS A 99 -6.82 4.50 -13.01
C LYS A 99 -8.13 4.17 -13.69
N ASN A 100 -9.22 4.52 -13.02
CA ASN A 100 -10.58 4.29 -13.48
C ASN A 100 -11.37 5.58 -13.52
N GLY A 101 -11.63 6.04 -14.74
CA GLY A 101 -12.17 7.38 -14.96
C GLY A 101 -11.25 8.45 -14.36
N SER A 102 -11.74 9.20 -13.37
CA SER A 102 -11.00 10.26 -12.68
C SER A 102 -10.32 9.81 -11.39
N LYS A 103 -10.43 8.54 -11.04
CA LYS A 103 -10.01 8.00 -9.75
C LYS A 103 -8.92 6.94 -9.88
N TYR A 104 -8.23 6.68 -8.78
CA TYR A 104 -7.06 5.81 -8.67
C TYR A 104 -7.22 4.84 -7.50
N SER A 105 -6.77 3.61 -7.69
CA SER A 105 -6.81 2.51 -6.72
C SER A 105 -5.51 1.74 -6.68
N LEU A 106 -5.27 0.99 -5.61
CA LEU A 106 -4.12 0.10 -5.51
C LEU A 106 -4.40 -1.22 -6.25
N THR A 107 -3.43 -1.62 -7.06
CA THR A 107 -3.28 -3.01 -7.51
C THR A 107 -2.88 -3.92 -6.33
N ILE A 108 -2.83 -5.24 -6.54
CA ILE A 108 -2.31 -6.18 -5.52
C ILE A 108 -0.86 -5.84 -5.16
N LYS A 109 -0.03 -5.50 -6.15
CA LYS A 109 1.35 -5.09 -5.93
C LYS A 109 1.44 -3.81 -5.10
N GLY A 110 0.60 -2.83 -5.40
CA GLY A 110 0.48 -1.59 -4.62
C GLY A 110 0.05 -1.83 -3.18
N PHE A 111 -0.89 -2.75 -2.98
CA PHE A 111 -1.35 -3.15 -1.66
C PHE A 111 -0.24 -3.80 -0.84
N LEU A 112 0.49 -4.76 -1.42
CA LEU A 112 1.61 -5.42 -0.73
C LEU A 112 2.70 -4.41 -0.36
N LEU A 113 3.04 -3.48 -1.25
CA LEU A 113 3.98 -2.41 -0.94
C LEU A 113 3.46 -1.48 0.16
N ALA A 114 2.18 -1.09 0.12
CA ALA A 114 1.58 -0.29 1.19
C ALA A 114 1.57 -1.04 2.53
N TRP A 115 1.39 -2.36 2.54
CA TRP A 115 1.42 -3.20 3.74
C TRP A 115 2.80 -3.28 4.38
N ILE A 116 3.85 -3.35 3.56
CA ILE A 116 5.25 -3.23 4.01
C ILE A 116 5.44 -1.85 4.68
N LEU A 117 4.99 -0.78 4.01
CA LEU A 117 5.24 0.59 4.45
C LEU A 117 4.47 0.95 5.73
N ASP A 118 3.21 0.53 5.83
CA ASP A 118 2.33 0.85 6.97
C ASP A 118 1.35 -0.32 7.27
N PRO A 119 1.82 -1.39 7.92
CA PRO A 119 1.01 -2.57 8.14
C PRO A 119 -0.20 -2.29 9.04
N GLU A 120 -0.06 -1.45 10.07
CA GLU A 120 -1.14 -1.18 11.02
C GLU A 120 -2.36 -0.54 10.35
N THR A 121 -2.15 0.40 9.42
CA THR A 121 -3.22 1.02 8.64
C THR A 121 -4.02 0.00 7.82
N LEU A 122 -3.36 -1.06 7.35
CA LEU A 122 -3.98 -2.10 6.53
C LEU A 122 -4.57 -3.26 7.32
N ARG A 123 -4.23 -3.39 8.61
CA ARG A 123 -4.73 -4.47 9.47
C ARG A 123 -6.26 -4.55 9.51
N ASN A 124 -6.93 -3.41 9.52
CA ASN A 124 -8.39 -3.32 9.61
C ASN A 124 -9.09 -3.57 8.27
N ARG A 125 -8.37 -3.47 7.14
CA ARG A 125 -8.91 -3.69 5.79
C ARG A 125 -9.02 -5.16 5.42
N ILE A 126 -8.19 -6.02 6.02
CA ILE A 126 -8.12 -7.44 5.68
C ILE A 126 -9.44 -8.19 5.93
N PRO A 127 -10.13 -8.03 7.09
CA PRO A 127 -11.46 -8.61 7.26
C PRO A 127 -12.45 -8.20 6.16
N GLU A 128 -12.51 -6.90 5.84
CA GLU A 128 -13.40 -6.38 4.79
C GLU A 128 -13.09 -7.00 3.42
N LEU A 129 -11.83 -7.35 3.17
CA LEU A 129 -11.42 -8.04 1.96
C LEU A 129 -11.72 -9.54 2.02
N LEU A 130 -11.65 -10.20 3.17
CA LEU A 130 -11.88 -11.66 3.27
C LEU A 130 -13.35 -12.07 3.24
N GLU A 131 -14.25 -11.21 3.71
CA GLU A 131 -15.70 -11.42 3.68
C GLU A 131 -16.28 -11.35 2.26
N LYS A 132 -15.48 -10.90 1.30
CA LYS A 132 -15.84 -10.79 -0.10
C LYS A 132 -15.52 -12.10 -0.82
N SER A 133 -16.40 -12.54 -1.73
CA SER A 133 -16.11 -13.63 -2.67
C SER A 133 -14.88 -13.31 -3.53
N ASP A 134 -14.26 -14.29 -4.21
CA ASP A 134 -13.15 -14.01 -5.14
C ASP A 134 -13.53 -12.92 -6.13
N ASN A 135 -14.75 -12.98 -6.66
CA ASN A 135 -15.32 -11.97 -7.57
C ASN A 135 -15.59 -10.62 -6.90
N GLU A 136 -15.78 -10.54 -5.58
CA GLU A 136 -15.98 -9.28 -4.84
C GLU A 136 -14.69 -8.72 -4.25
N ILE A 137 -13.68 -9.56 -4.01
CA ILE A 137 -12.30 -9.15 -3.74
C ILE A 137 -11.75 -8.57 -5.02
N GLN A 138 -11.88 -9.33 -6.10
CA GLN A 138 -11.67 -8.87 -7.46
C GLN A 138 -12.50 -7.61 -7.68
N ALA A 139 -13.83 -7.58 -7.55
CA ALA A 139 -14.65 -6.36 -7.66
C ALA A 139 -14.52 -5.31 -6.53
N SER A 140 -13.65 -5.48 -5.54
CA SER A 140 -13.29 -4.39 -4.60
C SER A 140 -11.93 -3.82 -4.92
N LEU A 141 -11.09 -4.63 -5.56
CA LEU A 141 -9.98 -4.21 -6.39
C LEU A 141 -10.48 -3.68 -7.77
N GLU A 142 -11.69 -4.06 -8.23
CA GLU A 142 -12.26 -3.89 -9.59
C GLU A 142 -13.68 -3.27 -9.63
N ARG A 143 -14.25 -2.73 -8.54
CA ARG A 143 -15.35 -1.71 -8.65
C ARG A 143 -14.85 -0.42 -9.32
N ILE A 144 -13.55 -0.43 -9.55
CA ILE A 144 -12.70 -0.01 -10.65
C ILE A 144 -12.90 -0.98 -11.87
N HIS A 145 -13.84 -0.73 -12.79
CA HIS A 145 -14.05 -1.52 -14.04
C HIS A 145 -12.77 -2.01 -14.78
N PHE A 146 -12.67 -3.31 -15.04
CA PHE A 146 -11.65 -3.94 -15.89
C PHE A 146 -12.26 -4.72 -17.08
N PRO A 147 -11.58 -4.77 -18.24
CA PRO A 147 -11.86 -5.77 -19.27
C PRO A 147 -11.24 -7.12 -18.89
N VAL A 148 -11.98 -8.17 -19.21
CA VAL A 148 -11.69 -9.59 -18.94
C VAL A 148 -10.28 -10.00 -19.37
N ILE A 149 -9.42 -10.29 -18.41
CA ILE A 149 -8.23 -11.14 -18.59
C ILE A 149 -8.26 -12.17 -17.43
N PRO A 150 -8.16 -13.48 -17.70
CA PRO A 150 -8.14 -14.48 -16.65
C PRO A 150 -6.78 -14.43 -15.93
N LYS A 151 -6.73 -13.83 -14.74
CA LYS A 151 -5.60 -14.00 -13.78
C LYS A 151 -6.09 -14.62 -12.47
N SER A 152 -6.76 -15.76 -12.57
CA SER A 152 -7.28 -16.52 -11.43
C SER A 152 -6.18 -16.96 -10.43
N GLU A 153 -4.94 -17.18 -10.88
CA GLU A 153 -3.85 -17.65 -10.02
C GLU A 153 -3.28 -16.57 -9.09
N ALA A 154 -3.08 -15.34 -9.58
CA ALA A 154 -2.53 -14.26 -8.75
C ALA A 154 -3.54 -13.86 -7.66
N LEU A 155 -4.82 -13.75 -8.03
CA LEU A 155 -5.87 -13.40 -7.10
C LEU A 155 -6.13 -14.51 -6.06
N SER A 156 -6.19 -15.77 -6.48
CA SER A 156 -6.31 -16.90 -5.53
C SER A 156 -5.10 -16.98 -4.59
N GLY A 157 -3.89 -16.72 -5.11
CA GLY A 157 -2.68 -16.59 -4.31
C GLY A 157 -2.74 -15.45 -3.29
N PHE A 158 -3.31 -14.31 -3.67
CA PHE A 158 -3.52 -13.16 -2.79
C PHE A 158 -4.60 -13.41 -1.74
N ARG A 159 -5.72 -14.05 -2.09
CA ARG A 159 -6.74 -14.41 -1.11
C ARG A 159 -6.22 -15.43 -0.09
N ARG A 160 -5.46 -16.42 -0.54
CA ARG A 160 -4.77 -17.36 0.35
C ARG A 160 -3.80 -16.64 1.28
N PHE A 161 -3.06 -15.66 0.78
CA PHE A 161 -2.21 -14.77 1.58
C PHE A 161 -3.02 -14.04 2.67
N LEU A 162 -4.11 -13.37 2.31
CA LEU A 162 -4.97 -12.66 3.26
C LEU A 162 -5.57 -13.63 4.30
N LYS A 163 -6.03 -14.80 3.85
CA LYS A 163 -6.61 -15.84 4.71
C LYS A 163 -5.60 -16.32 5.74
N ASN A 164 -4.37 -16.60 5.28
CA ASN A 164 -3.27 -17.00 6.14
C ASN A 164 -2.91 -15.92 7.17
N LEU A 165 -2.98 -14.64 6.81
CA LEU A 165 -2.72 -13.53 7.73
C LEU A 165 -3.80 -13.33 8.80
N TYR A 166 -5.05 -13.64 8.48
CA TYR A 166 -6.20 -13.28 9.31
C TYR A 166 -6.78 -14.43 10.13
N GLU A 167 -6.96 -15.60 9.52
CA GLU A 167 -7.65 -16.74 10.14
C GLU A 167 -6.76 -17.48 11.13
N TYR A 168 -5.43 -17.43 10.96
CA TYR A 168 -4.52 -17.99 11.96
C TYR A 168 -4.36 -17.00 13.12
N PRO A 169 -4.81 -17.35 14.35
CA PRO A 169 -4.71 -16.45 15.51
C PRO A 169 -3.28 -15.98 15.78
N LEU A 170 -2.32 -16.82 15.41
CA LEU A 170 -0.90 -16.54 15.49
C LEU A 170 -0.44 -15.52 14.43
N ALA A 171 -0.82 -15.68 13.17
CA ALA A 171 -0.50 -14.73 12.10
C ALA A 171 -1.10 -13.36 12.40
N ARG A 172 -2.31 -13.33 12.96
CA ARG A 172 -2.99 -12.10 13.40
C ARG A 172 -2.30 -11.40 14.57
N LYS A 173 -1.70 -12.16 15.49
CA LYS A 173 -0.86 -11.63 16.58
C LYS A 173 0.50 -11.14 16.08
N MET A 174 1.04 -11.81 15.05
CA MET A 174 2.35 -11.51 14.46
C MET A 174 2.25 -10.59 13.25
N PHE A 175 1.08 -10.01 12.96
CA PHE A 175 0.80 -9.33 11.70
C PHE A 175 1.83 -8.26 11.33
N LYS A 176 2.15 -7.39 12.28
CA LYS A 176 3.20 -6.38 12.17
C LYS A 176 4.59 -7.01 12.00
N SER A 177 4.92 -8.01 12.80
CA SER A 177 6.22 -8.70 12.73
C SER A 177 6.41 -9.48 11.44
N ILE A 178 5.34 -10.00 10.84
CA ILE A 178 5.36 -10.67 9.53
C ILE A 178 5.55 -9.64 8.44
N ALA A 179 4.84 -8.50 8.49
CA ALA A 179 5.07 -7.41 7.56
C ALA A 179 6.51 -6.90 7.64
N GLU A 180 7.02 -6.67 8.86
CA GLU A 180 8.39 -6.23 9.13
C GLU A 180 9.44 -7.28 8.73
N ALA A 181 9.18 -8.57 8.95
CA ALA A 181 10.08 -9.64 8.53
C ALA A 181 10.06 -9.85 7.01
N SER A 182 8.91 -9.80 6.36
CA SER A 182 8.79 -9.84 4.90
C SER A 182 9.53 -8.64 4.28
N LEU A 183 9.40 -7.49 4.91
CA LEU A 183 10.11 -6.25 4.59
C LEU A 183 11.63 -6.36 4.76
N GLN A 184 12.11 -7.01 5.84
CA GLN A 184 13.54 -7.20 6.06
C GLN A 184 14.11 -8.26 5.11
N HIS A 185 13.46 -9.41 4.98
CA HIS A 185 13.99 -10.52 4.18
C HIS A 185 13.80 -10.28 2.67
N ILE A 186 12.58 -9.99 2.20
CA ILE A 186 12.28 -9.90 0.75
C ILE A 186 12.91 -8.64 0.15
N LEU A 187 12.77 -7.49 0.80
CA LEU A 187 13.22 -6.22 0.21
C LEU A 187 14.67 -5.92 0.55
N ARG A 188 15.06 -6.03 1.82
CA ARG A 188 16.38 -5.56 2.25
C ARG A 188 17.48 -6.61 2.03
N ASP A 189 17.24 -7.87 2.35
CA ASP A 189 18.30 -8.90 2.28
C ASP A 189 18.52 -9.41 0.85
N TYR A 190 17.44 -9.66 0.09
CA TYR A 190 17.55 -10.01 -1.34
C TYR A 190 17.73 -8.79 -2.25
N LYS A 191 17.62 -7.56 -1.72
CA LYS A 191 17.69 -6.29 -2.49
C LYS A 191 16.78 -6.29 -3.73
N ILE A 192 15.63 -6.95 -3.62
CA ILE A 192 14.68 -7.08 -4.71
C ILE A 192 14.13 -5.70 -5.07
N ASN A 193 14.33 -5.29 -6.32
CA ASN A 193 13.65 -4.12 -6.84
C ASN A 193 12.20 -4.50 -7.21
N ILE A 194 11.26 -4.24 -6.31
CA ILE A 194 9.83 -4.54 -6.54
C ILE A 194 9.33 -3.87 -7.84
N ASP A 195 9.92 -2.75 -8.26
CA ASP A 195 9.55 -2.08 -9.52
C ASP A 195 9.69 -2.97 -10.76
N GLU A 196 10.50 -4.03 -10.68
CA GLU A 196 10.84 -4.94 -11.78
C GLU A 196 10.19 -6.33 -11.66
N ILE A 197 9.60 -6.66 -10.50
CA ILE A 197 8.97 -7.96 -10.27
C ILE A 197 7.49 -7.95 -10.68
N SER A 198 7.01 -9.07 -11.24
CA SER A 198 5.59 -9.27 -11.54
C SER A 198 4.74 -9.52 -10.28
N GLU A 199 3.44 -9.23 -10.34
CA GLU A 199 2.53 -9.49 -9.21
C GLU A 199 2.56 -10.94 -8.72
N LYS A 200 2.57 -11.91 -9.63
CA LYS A 200 2.56 -13.34 -9.30
C LYS A 200 3.82 -13.73 -8.51
N GLU A 201 4.98 -13.31 -8.97
CA GLU A 201 6.25 -13.56 -8.29
C GLU A 201 6.29 -12.91 -6.92
N LEU A 202 5.82 -11.66 -6.81
CA LEU A 202 5.77 -10.96 -5.53
C LEU A 202 4.85 -11.68 -4.53
N ILE A 203 3.65 -12.08 -4.95
CA ILE A 203 2.69 -12.82 -4.11
C ILE A 203 3.29 -14.16 -3.64
N ASN A 204 4.00 -14.87 -4.51
CA ASN A 204 4.65 -16.13 -4.15
C ASN A 204 5.75 -15.91 -3.10
N LEU A 205 6.60 -14.90 -3.28
CA LEU A 205 7.63 -14.54 -2.31
C LEU A 205 7.03 -14.23 -0.93
N PHE A 206 5.94 -13.46 -0.89
CA PHE A 206 5.22 -13.16 0.36
C PHE A 206 4.61 -14.39 1.02
N ASN A 207 3.97 -15.26 0.23
CA ASN A 207 3.39 -16.51 0.73
C ASN A 207 4.46 -17.42 1.32
N ASP A 208 5.57 -17.61 0.62
CA ASP A 208 6.67 -18.45 1.07
C ASP A 208 7.27 -17.92 2.38
N GLU A 209 7.43 -16.61 2.50
CA GLU A 209 7.98 -16.00 3.70
C GLU A 209 7.03 -16.12 4.91
N ILE A 210 5.72 -15.92 4.70
CA ILE A 210 4.73 -16.17 5.75
C ILE A 210 4.78 -17.62 6.23
N ILE A 211 4.81 -18.58 5.29
CA ILE A 211 4.88 -20.00 5.64
C ILE A 211 6.16 -20.31 6.43
N LYS A 212 7.31 -19.76 6.02
CA LYS A 212 8.58 -19.91 6.75
C LYS A 212 8.49 -19.36 8.17
N LEU A 213 7.94 -18.16 8.34
CA LEU A 213 7.82 -17.50 9.63
C LEU A 213 6.85 -18.26 10.56
N LEU A 214 5.71 -18.71 10.04
CA LEU A 214 4.75 -19.52 10.79
C LEU A 214 5.37 -20.85 11.23
N ARG A 215 6.07 -21.56 10.34
CA ARG A 215 6.79 -22.80 10.68
C ARG A 215 7.85 -22.57 11.76
N LYS A 216 8.65 -21.51 11.64
CA LYS A 216 9.68 -21.15 12.63
C LYS A 216 9.06 -20.88 14.00
N TYR A 217 7.91 -20.21 14.04
CA TYR A 217 7.22 -19.90 15.29
C TYR A 217 6.60 -21.15 15.92
N LEU A 218 5.90 -21.98 15.14
CA LEU A 218 5.28 -23.20 15.66
C LEU A 218 6.31 -24.20 16.17
N LYS A 219 7.45 -24.32 15.49
CA LYS A 219 8.60 -25.10 15.97
C LYS A 219 9.09 -24.61 17.34
N LYS A 220 9.13 -23.29 17.57
CA LYS A 220 9.48 -22.72 18.89
C LYS A 220 8.45 -23.00 19.97
N GLN A 221 7.20 -23.28 19.58
CA GLN A 221 6.09 -23.61 20.49
C GLN A 221 5.87 -25.13 20.65
N GLY A 222 6.70 -25.96 20.01
CA GLY A 222 6.55 -27.42 20.05
C GLY A 222 5.38 -27.97 19.22
N GLN A 223 4.85 -27.20 18.26
CA GLN A 223 3.74 -27.61 17.40
C GLN A 223 4.23 -27.88 15.96
N SER A 224 3.63 -28.84 15.26
CA SER A 224 3.88 -29.10 13.84
C SER A 224 2.87 -28.35 12.95
N PHE A 225 3.31 -27.93 11.76
CA PHE A 225 2.46 -27.33 10.73
C PHE A 225 2.05 -28.45 9.76
N GLY A 226 0.75 -28.72 9.67
CA GLY A 226 0.15 -29.63 8.69
C GLY A 226 0.10 -29.04 7.29
#